data_AF-C7NZ48-F1
#
_entry.id   AF-C7NZ48-F1
#
_cell.length_a   1.000
_cell.length_b   1.000
_cell.length_c   1.000
_cell.angle_alpha   90.00
_cell.angle_beta   90.00
_cell.angle_gamma   90.00
#
_symmetry.space_group_name_H-M   'P 1'
#
loop_
_entity.id
_entity.type
_entity.pdbx_description
1 polymer ?
#
loop_
_entity_poly.entity_id
_entity_poly.type
_entity_poly.pdbx_seq_one_letter_code
_entity_poly.pdbx_strand_id
1 'polypeptide(L)'
;MRTVTRNLLLGIGVVLVLLLALGAAPSLLRSGDPYYVSATPVGEVDANETNVTSGPNATAVGGDALSERTHPFTTTAIADAGANQTGYSEPYWRGPVGIKGAFTHSPFDELAALRQRNPRAADGESVRLAHNGTLYRIGVTQDRA
;
A
#
# COMPACT_ATOMS: atom_id res chain seq x y z
N MET A 1 0.24 -42.28 31.96
CA MET A 1 -0.12 -40.90 32.35
C MET A 1 -1.52 -40.92 32.96
N ARG A 2 -1.72 -40.32 34.15
CA ARG A 2 -3.02 -40.31 34.84
C ARG A 2 -4.09 -39.75 33.88
N THR A 3 -5.21 -40.46 33.72
CA THR A 3 -6.32 -40.17 32.80
C THR A 3 -6.81 -38.72 32.90
N VAL A 4 -6.70 -38.14 34.10
CA VAL A 4 -7.02 -36.75 34.40
C VAL A 4 -6.15 -35.76 33.62
N THR A 5 -4.83 -35.98 33.54
CA THR A 5 -3.91 -35.12 32.77
C THR A 5 -4.19 -35.19 31.27
N ARG A 6 -4.60 -36.37 30.78
CA ARG A 6 -4.94 -36.57 29.37
C ARG A 6 -6.21 -35.80 28.98
N ASN A 7 -7.23 -35.82 29.84
CA ASN A 7 -8.49 -35.10 29.57
C ASN A 7 -8.32 -33.58 29.66
N LEU A 8 -7.44 -33.08 30.55
CA LEU A 8 -7.11 -31.65 30.62
C LEU A 8 -6.44 -31.16 29.33
N LEU A 9 -5.44 -31.89 28.82
CA LEU A 9 -4.76 -31.55 27.57
C LEU A 9 -5.72 -31.55 26.36
N LEU A 10 -6.62 -32.53 26.30
CA LEU A 10 -7.68 -32.58 25.29
C LEU A 10 -8.61 -31.37 25.38
N GLY A 11 -9.02 -30.98 26.59
CA GLY A 11 -9.85 -29.80 26.81
C GLY A 11 -9.17 -28.51 26.33
N ILE A 12 -7.90 -28.30 26.69
CA ILE A 12 -7.12 -27.15 26.24
C ILE A 12 -6.98 -27.16 24.70
N GLY A 13 -6.71 -28.32 24.10
CA GLY A 13 -6.63 -28.47 22.65
C GLY A 13 -7.93 -28.08 21.94
N VAL A 14 -9.08 -28.53 22.45
CA VAL A 14 -10.40 -28.19 21.90
C VAL A 14 -10.67 -26.69 22.01
N VAL A 15 -10.36 -26.07 23.16
CA VAL A 15 -10.53 -24.62 23.34
C VAL A 15 -9.65 -23.84 22.36
N LEU A 16 -8.40 -24.24 22.17
CA LEU A 16 -7.51 -23.60 21.19
C LEU A 16 -8.02 -23.73 19.75
N VAL A 17 -8.54 -24.90 19.37
CA VAL A 17 -9.15 -25.12 18.04
C VAL A 17 -10.40 -24.25 17.86
N LEU A 18 -11.24 -24.14 18.88
CA LEU A 18 -12.43 -23.27 18.87
C LEU A 18 -12.05 -21.79 18.76
N LEU A 19 -11.05 -21.33 19.49
CA LEU A 19 -10.56 -19.95 19.41
C LEU A 19 -9.92 -19.64 18.05
N LEU A 20 -9.24 -20.62 17.44
CA LEU A 20 -8.74 -20.49 16.07
C LEU A 20 -9.89 -20.38 15.06
N ALA A 21 -10.90 -21.23 15.18
CA ALA A 21 -12.06 -21.26 14.30
C ALA A 21 -12.93 -19.99 14.44
N LEU A 22 -13.02 -19.41 15.64
CA LEU A 22 -13.70 -18.14 15.91
C LEU A 22 -12.92 -16.90 15.43
N GLY A 23 -11.72 -17.06 14.87
CA GLY A 23 -10.96 -15.95 14.30
C GLY A 23 -10.29 -15.05 15.34
N ALA A 24 -10.01 -15.54 16.55
CA ALA A 24 -9.26 -14.77 17.54
C ALA A 24 -7.74 -14.69 17.24
N ALA A 25 -7.20 -15.59 16.40
CA ALA A 25 -5.80 -15.55 15.97
C ALA A 25 -5.46 -14.41 14.99
N PRO A 26 -6.26 -14.07 13.95
CA PRO A 26 -5.93 -13.00 13.03
C PRO A 26 -5.94 -11.59 13.66
N SER A 27 -6.65 -11.35 14.76
CA SER A 27 -6.63 -10.04 15.42
C SER A 27 -5.29 -9.74 16.10
N LEU A 28 -4.61 -10.76 16.63
CA LEU A 28 -3.22 -10.65 17.12
C LEU A 28 -2.22 -10.40 15.99
N LEU A 29 -2.56 -10.78 14.75
CA LEU A 29 -1.71 -10.49 13.59
C LEU A 29 -1.91 -9.07 13.01
N ARG A 30 -2.99 -8.39 13.40
CA ARG A 30 -3.35 -7.03 12.97
C ARG A 30 -2.96 -5.98 14.02
N SER A 31 -1.81 -6.16 14.65
CA SER A 31 -1.27 -5.29 15.72
C SER A 31 -0.25 -4.25 15.22
N GLY A 32 -0.17 -4.01 13.91
CA GLY A 32 0.72 -3.01 13.32
C GLY A 32 -0.04 -1.81 12.78
N ASP A 33 0.58 -0.63 12.83
CA ASP A 33 0.03 0.58 12.22
C ASP A 33 -0.16 0.37 10.70
N PRO A 34 -1.36 0.66 10.16
CA PRO A 34 -1.63 0.50 8.74
C PRO A 34 -0.83 1.51 7.93
N TYR A 35 -0.37 1.09 6.76
CA TYR A 35 0.26 1.96 5.77
C TYR A 35 -0.69 2.17 4.60
N TYR A 36 -0.71 3.39 4.07
CA TYR A 36 -1.52 3.79 2.94
C TYR A 36 -0.61 4.43 1.90
N VAL A 37 -0.92 4.26 0.62
CA VAL A 37 -0.40 5.15 -0.41
C VAL A 37 -1.28 6.39 -0.42
N SER A 38 -0.68 7.56 -0.25
CA SER A 38 -1.34 8.85 -0.44
C SER A 38 -1.05 9.40 -1.82
N ALA A 39 -2.07 9.96 -2.47
CA ALA A 39 -1.96 10.65 -3.75
C ALA A 39 -2.45 12.09 -3.57
N THR A 40 -1.53 13.03 -3.40
CA THR A 40 -1.85 14.45 -3.22
C THR A 40 -1.71 15.18 -4.55
N PRO A 41 -2.77 15.84 -5.07
CA PRO A 41 -2.64 16.69 -6.25
C PRO A 41 -1.74 17.90 -5.93
N VAL A 42 -0.73 18.16 -6.76
CA VAL A 42 0.24 19.24 -6.58
C VAL A 42 0.29 20.22 -7.77
N GLY A 43 -0.46 19.95 -8.83
CA GLY A 43 -0.58 20.84 -9.98
C GLY A 43 -1.19 20.15 -11.20
N GLU A 44 -1.22 20.86 -12.31
CA GLU A 44 -1.72 20.37 -13.61
C GLU A 44 -0.55 20.13 -14.58
N VAL A 45 -0.75 19.20 -15.50
CA VAL A 45 0.18 18.82 -16.59
C VAL A 45 -0.64 18.65 -17.86
N ASP A 46 -0.02 18.76 -19.03
CA ASP A 46 -0.70 18.43 -20.29
C ASP A 46 -1.17 16.96 -20.26
N ALA A 47 -2.49 16.74 -20.39
CA ALA A 47 -3.10 15.42 -20.33
C ALA A 47 -2.62 14.48 -21.47
N ASN A 48 -2.03 15.04 -22.52
CA ASN A 48 -1.47 14.27 -23.62
C ASN A 48 -0.01 13.82 -23.35
N GLU A 49 0.61 14.30 -22.27
CA GLU A 49 2.01 14.01 -21.92
C GLU A 49 2.11 12.79 -21.01
N THR A 50 2.22 11.61 -21.62
CA THR A 50 2.40 10.32 -20.94
C THR A 50 3.78 10.16 -20.29
N ASN A 51 4.77 10.95 -20.67
CA ASN A 51 6.06 11.06 -19.97
C ASN A 51 6.44 12.52 -19.92
N VAL A 52 6.32 13.13 -18.74
CA VAL A 52 6.64 14.54 -18.56
C VAL A 52 8.15 14.68 -18.69
N THR A 53 8.62 15.15 -19.84
CA THR A 53 10.06 15.23 -20.16
C THR A 53 10.53 16.65 -20.40
N SER A 54 9.61 17.62 -20.39
CA SER A 54 9.89 19.05 -20.55
C SER A 54 9.09 19.91 -19.56
N GLY A 55 9.63 21.06 -19.16
CA GLY A 55 9.00 21.99 -18.19
C GLY A 55 9.40 21.76 -16.72
N PRO A 56 8.85 22.54 -15.76
CA PRO A 56 9.16 22.40 -14.33
C PRO A 56 8.73 21.03 -13.77
N ASN A 57 7.86 20.32 -14.48
CA ASN A 57 7.31 19.02 -14.12
C ASN A 57 7.98 17.85 -14.87
N ALA A 58 9.04 18.10 -15.67
CA ALA A 58 9.80 17.16 -16.52
C ALA A 58 10.43 15.94 -15.81
N THR A 59 10.11 15.78 -14.53
CA THR A 59 10.61 14.69 -13.71
C THR A 59 9.53 13.66 -13.40
N ALA A 60 8.25 13.89 -13.68
CA ALA A 60 7.18 12.98 -13.26
C ALA A 60 7.17 11.63 -14.01
N VAL A 61 6.66 10.59 -13.36
CA VAL A 61 6.37 9.28 -13.99
C VAL A 61 5.00 9.34 -14.66
N GLY A 62 4.91 8.80 -15.87
CA GLY A 62 3.65 8.56 -16.58
C GLY A 62 2.73 7.57 -15.87
N GLY A 63 1.57 8.05 -15.42
CA GLY A 63 0.55 7.30 -14.72
C GLY A 63 -0.28 6.38 -15.63
N ASP A 64 -0.44 6.73 -16.90
CA ASP A 64 -1.35 6.02 -17.82
C ASP A 64 -0.85 4.62 -18.22
N ALA A 65 0.44 4.35 -17.99
CA ALA A 65 1.04 3.03 -18.17
C ALA A 65 0.94 2.14 -16.91
N LEU A 66 0.40 2.66 -15.79
CA LEU A 66 0.21 1.88 -14.57
C LEU A 66 -1.03 1.04 -14.70
N SER A 67 -0.87 -0.27 -14.53
CA SER A 67 -1.99 -1.19 -14.45
C SER A 67 -2.35 -1.45 -12.99
N GLU A 68 -3.64 -1.49 -12.68
CA GLU A 68 -4.20 -1.93 -11.39
C GLU A 68 -3.71 -3.34 -10.99
N ARG A 69 -3.31 -4.17 -11.96
CA ARG A 69 -2.72 -5.50 -11.70
C ARG A 69 -1.32 -5.45 -11.12
N THR A 70 -0.54 -4.42 -11.48
CA THR A 70 0.85 -4.26 -11.05
C THR A 70 1.00 -3.25 -9.93
N HIS A 71 0.12 -2.24 -9.90
CA HIS A 71 0.16 -1.12 -8.97
C HIS A 71 -1.20 -0.84 -8.31
N PRO A 72 -1.85 -1.84 -7.68
CA PRO A 72 -3.18 -1.69 -7.08
C PRO A 72 -3.25 -0.56 -6.04
N PHE A 73 -2.21 -0.32 -5.23
CA PHE A 73 -2.28 0.72 -4.19
C PHE A 73 -2.16 2.12 -4.79
N THR A 74 -1.26 2.30 -5.75
CA THR A 74 -1.07 3.59 -6.44
C THR A 74 -2.32 3.98 -7.24
N THR A 75 -2.91 3.03 -7.98
CA THR A 75 -4.11 3.31 -8.80
C THR A 75 -5.33 3.60 -7.94
N THR A 76 -5.53 2.88 -6.83
CA THR A 76 -6.65 3.15 -5.90
C THR A 76 -6.50 4.50 -5.21
N ALA A 77 -5.28 4.88 -4.80
CA ALA A 77 -5.03 6.20 -4.21
C ALA A 77 -5.34 7.34 -5.19
N ILE A 78 -4.98 7.19 -6.47
CA ILE A 78 -5.30 8.18 -7.51
C ILE A 78 -6.80 8.23 -7.80
N ALA A 79 -7.48 7.08 -7.81
CA ALA A 79 -8.92 7.00 -8.02
C ALA A 79 -9.72 7.63 -6.86
N ASP A 80 -9.22 7.56 -5.63
CA ASP A 80 -9.78 8.24 -4.45
C ASP A 80 -9.41 9.74 -4.41
N ALA A 81 -8.36 10.16 -5.13
CA ALA A 81 -7.90 11.55 -5.13
C ALA A 81 -8.85 12.46 -5.92
N GLY A 82 -9.26 13.56 -5.28
CA GLY A 82 -10.04 14.62 -5.89
C GLY A 82 -9.17 15.80 -6.32
N ALA A 83 -9.75 16.78 -7.03
CA ALA A 83 -9.02 17.95 -7.53
C ALA A 83 -8.27 18.75 -6.45
N ASN A 84 -8.76 18.75 -5.21
CA ASN A 84 -8.13 19.42 -4.05
C ASN A 84 -8.09 18.52 -2.81
N GLN A 85 -8.13 17.20 -3.00
CA GLN A 85 -8.16 16.23 -1.90
C GLN A 85 -7.10 15.16 -2.12
N THR A 86 -6.33 14.89 -1.07
CA THR A 86 -5.44 13.73 -1.04
C THR A 86 -6.26 12.45 -1.04
N GLY A 87 -6.07 11.61 -2.05
CA GLY A 87 -6.64 10.27 -2.10
C GLY A 87 -5.78 9.28 -1.33
N TYR A 88 -6.40 8.22 -0.82
CA TYR A 88 -5.72 7.18 -0.07
C TYR A 88 -6.05 5.80 -0.63
N SER A 89 -5.04 4.93 -0.70
CA SER A 89 -5.25 3.53 -1.03
C SER A 89 -5.93 2.78 0.12
N GLU A 90 -6.25 1.51 -0.14
CA GLU A 90 -6.60 0.59 0.94
C GLU A 90 -5.43 0.43 1.96
N PRO A 91 -5.73 0.16 3.24
CA PRO A 91 -4.73 -0.09 4.27
C PRO A 91 -3.91 -1.35 4.02
N TYR A 92 -2.60 -1.21 4.15
CA TYR A 92 -1.63 -2.30 4.15
C TYR A 92 -1.09 -2.54 5.56
N TRP A 93 -1.28 -3.76 6.08
CA TRP A 93 -0.70 -4.18 7.36
C TRP A 93 0.57 -4.99 7.14
N ARG A 94 1.66 -4.62 7.81
CA ARG A 94 2.83 -5.51 7.92
C ARG A 94 2.44 -6.71 8.79
N GLY A 95 2.52 -7.91 8.22
CA GLY A 95 2.34 -9.14 8.99
C GLY A 95 3.36 -9.24 10.15
N PRO A 96 3.03 -9.90 11.27
CA PRO A 96 3.87 -9.91 12.48
C PRO A 96 5.18 -10.67 12.33
N VAL A 97 5.22 -11.59 11.37
CA VAL A 97 6.43 -12.24 10.93
C VAL A 97 6.84 -11.53 9.65
N GLY A 98 8.03 -10.94 9.63
CA GLY A 98 8.64 -10.26 8.48
C GLY A 98 8.92 -11.18 7.29
N ILE A 99 7.99 -12.05 6.94
CA ILE A 99 7.94 -12.80 5.70
C ILE A 99 7.63 -11.77 4.62
N LYS A 100 8.70 -11.20 4.05
CA LYS A 100 8.66 -10.30 2.89
C LYS A 100 8.00 -10.91 1.63
N GLY A 101 7.48 -12.13 1.70
CA GLY A 101 7.13 -12.95 0.53
C GLY A 101 5.65 -13.22 0.28
N ALA A 102 4.71 -12.78 1.13
CA ALA A 102 3.30 -13.12 0.92
C ALA A 102 2.55 -12.18 -0.03
N PHE A 103 3.07 -10.99 -0.32
CA PHE A 103 2.36 -9.99 -1.11
C PHE A 103 3.33 -9.28 -2.08
N THR A 104 3.35 -9.75 -3.32
CA THR A 104 4.13 -9.22 -4.46
C THR A 104 3.79 -7.75 -4.81
N HIS A 105 2.76 -7.20 -4.18
CA HIS A 105 2.32 -5.83 -4.35
C HIS A 105 2.21 -5.23 -2.95
N SER A 106 3.28 -4.61 -2.46
CA SER A 106 3.21 -3.79 -1.24
C SER A 106 3.32 -2.32 -1.62
N PRO A 107 2.73 -1.38 -0.86
CA PRO A 107 2.87 0.06 -1.09
C PRO A 107 4.32 0.50 -1.27
N PHE A 108 5.23 -0.10 -0.48
CA PHE A 108 6.66 0.20 -0.52
C PHE A 108 7.32 -0.30 -1.80
N ASP A 109 6.92 -1.48 -2.29
CA ASP A 109 7.50 -2.09 -3.49
C ASP A 109 7.01 -1.36 -4.75
N GLU A 110 5.72 -0.99 -4.80
CA GLU A 110 5.19 -0.14 -5.87
C GLU A 110 5.94 1.20 -5.95
N LEU A 111 6.15 1.85 -4.80
CA LEU A 111 6.86 3.12 -4.75
C LEU A 111 8.33 2.96 -5.13
N ALA A 112 8.99 1.89 -4.66
CA ALA A 112 10.36 1.57 -5.06
C ALA A 112 10.48 1.33 -6.57
N ALA A 113 9.53 0.60 -7.17
CA ALA A 113 9.48 0.38 -8.61
C ALA A 113 9.29 1.69 -9.39
N LEU A 114 8.43 2.58 -8.92
CA LEU A 114 8.25 3.92 -9.51
C LEU A 114 9.55 4.76 -9.45
N ARG A 115 10.24 4.73 -8.31
CA ARG A 115 11.55 5.40 -8.14
C ARG A 115 12.62 4.82 -9.04
N GLN A 116 12.64 3.50 -9.21
CA GLN A 116 13.60 2.83 -10.09
C GLN A 116 13.32 3.16 -11.56
N ARG A 117 12.04 3.28 -11.95
CA ARG A 117 11.63 3.65 -13.31
C ARG A 117 12.05 5.07 -13.67
N ASN A 118 11.90 6.02 -12.75
CA ASN A 118 12.38 7.39 -12.95
C ASN A 118 12.97 7.98 -11.65
N PRO A 119 14.29 7.89 -11.46
CA PRO A 119 14.96 8.42 -10.27
C PRO A 119 14.83 9.94 -10.12
N ARG A 120 14.62 10.66 -11.24
CA ARG A 120 14.46 12.12 -11.21
C ARG A 120 13.08 12.53 -10.69
N ALA A 121 12.09 11.65 -10.79
CA ALA A 121 10.73 11.83 -10.26
C ALA A 121 10.65 11.74 -8.74
N ALA A 122 11.66 11.11 -8.13
CA ALA A 122 11.69 10.87 -6.71
C ALA A 122 12.07 12.17 -5.97
N ASP A 123 11.22 12.55 -5.02
CA ASP A 123 11.41 13.68 -4.11
C ASP A 123 11.42 13.13 -2.68
N GLY A 124 12.61 12.74 -2.22
CA GLY A 124 12.81 12.10 -0.93
C GLY A 124 12.11 10.73 -0.86
N GLU A 125 11.07 10.62 -0.04
CA GLU A 125 10.24 9.41 0.12
C GLU A 125 8.95 9.46 -0.72
N SER A 126 8.80 10.47 -1.57
CA SER A 126 7.64 10.61 -2.46
C SER A 126 8.05 10.54 -3.94
N VAL A 127 7.11 10.22 -4.82
CA VAL A 127 7.31 10.20 -6.27
C VAL A 127 6.28 11.08 -6.95
N ARG A 128 6.74 11.89 -7.90
CA ARG A 128 5.87 12.68 -8.76
C ARG A 128 5.30 11.82 -9.89
N LEU A 129 4.00 11.85 -10.05
CA LEU A 129 3.27 11.02 -10.98
C LEU A 129 2.23 11.85 -11.73
N ALA A 130 2.29 11.84 -13.06
CA ALA A 130 1.32 12.55 -13.88
C ALA A 130 0.25 11.57 -14.35
N HIS A 131 -1.03 11.86 -14.10
CA HIS A 131 -2.14 11.03 -14.57
C HIS A 131 -3.30 11.93 -14.97
N ASN A 132 -3.86 11.70 -16.16
CA ASN A 132 -5.02 12.42 -16.69
C ASN A 132 -4.92 13.95 -16.56
N GLY A 133 -3.74 14.51 -16.86
CA GLY A 133 -3.45 15.95 -16.78
C GLY A 133 -3.28 16.51 -15.37
N THR A 134 -3.25 15.68 -14.33
CA THR A 134 -2.97 16.09 -12.95
C THR A 134 -1.64 15.54 -12.48
N LEU A 135 -0.84 16.39 -11.84
CA LEU A 135 0.39 15.98 -11.17
C LEU A 135 0.06 15.58 -9.73
N TYR A 136 0.31 14.32 -9.39
CA TYR A 136 0.19 13.78 -8.06
C TYR A 136 1.56 13.61 -7.42
N ARG A 137 1.64 13.90 -6.12
CA ARG A 137 2.71 13.46 -5.24
C ARG A 137 2.23 12.19 -4.56
N ILE A 138 2.87 11.08 -4.91
CA ILE A 138 2.61 9.76 -4.33
C ILE A 138 3.58 9.50 -3.19
N GLY A 139 3.10 9.12 -2.02
CA GLY A 139 3.93 8.74 -0.88
C GLY A 139 3.29 7.65 -0.05
N VAL A 140 4.04 7.03 0.85
CA VAL A 140 3.47 6.10 1.85
C VAL A 140 3.32 6.84 3.18
N THR A 141 2.11 6.81 3.74
CA THR A 141 1.79 7.42 5.04
C THR A 141 1.14 6.40 5.98
N GLN A 142 1.32 6.57 7.28
CA GLN A 142 0.59 5.81 8.30
C GLN A 142 -0.66 6.56 8.77
N ASP A 143 -0.68 7.88 8.60
CA ASP A 143 -1.78 8.75 9.02
C ASP A 143 -2.62 9.17 7.81
N ARG A 144 -3.93 8.93 7.93
CA ARG A 144 -4.95 9.48 7.02
C ARG A 144 -5.37 10.84 7.57
N ALA A 145 -4.92 11.92 6.95
CA ALA A 145 -5.30 13.29 7.27
C ALA A 145 -6.53 13.73 6.48
#